data_AF-A0A380E3X5-F1
#
_entry.id   AF-A0A380E3X5-F1
#
_cell.length_a   1.000
_cell.length_b   1.000
_cell.length_c   1.000
_cell.angle_alpha   90.00
_cell.angle_beta   90.00
_cell.angle_gamma   90.00
#
_symmetry.space_group_name_H-M   'P 1'
#
loop_
_entity.id
_entity.type
_entity.pdbx_description
1 polymer ?
#
loop_
_entity_poly.entity_id
_entity_poly.type
_entity_poly.pdbx_seq_one_letter_code
_entity_poly.pdbx_strand_id
1 'polypeptide(L)'
;MDKYQLKARPVVIRRELLDHYSDLGLDEQDLVILLKLIYASETSNKQPSIELLQKGSTMQPRDITMVIQNLIQRELLELQVQKDEEGRFTEYMNLDPFFEKLSHILKQQSMETKEQNSKEKLNNYLEF
;
A
#
# COMPACT_ATOMS: atom_id res chain seq x y z
N MET A 1 28.16 -6.22 -2.40
CA MET A 1 27.05 -7.19 -2.41
C MET A 1 27.19 -8.03 -3.66
N ASP A 2 27.12 -9.36 -3.54
CA ASP A 2 27.18 -10.27 -4.68
C ASP A 2 25.79 -10.43 -5.33
N LYS A 3 25.73 -10.75 -6.64
CA LYS A 3 24.48 -10.87 -7.42
C LYS A 3 23.50 -11.87 -6.81
N TYR A 4 24.01 -12.91 -6.14
CA TYR A 4 23.21 -13.91 -5.46
C TYR A 4 22.59 -13.39 -4.16
N GLN A 5 23.30 -12.51 -3.43
CA GLN A 5 22.79 -11.89 -2.21
C GLN A 5 21.67 -10.89 -2.51
N LEU A 6 21.74 -10.18 -3.64
CA LEU A 6 20.69 -9.26 -4.09
C LEU A 6 19.36 -9.96 -4.41
N LYS A 7 19.41 -11.25 -4.79
CA LYS A 7 18.22 -12.05 -5.09
C LYS A 7 17.60 -12.74 -3.86
N ALA A 8 18.33 -12.81 -2.75
CA ALA A 8 17.93 -13.61 -1.58
C ALA A 8 16.97 -12.90 -0.62
N ARG A 9 16.80 -11.57 -0.73
CA ARG A 9 15.88 -10.77 0.09
C ARG A 9 15.03 -9.84 -0.77
N PRO A 10 14.14 -10.39 -1.62
CA PRO A 10 13.22 -9.57 -2.38
C PRO A 10 12.20 -8.94 -1.43
N VAL A 11 11.76 -7.71 -1.76
CA VAL A 11 10.53 -7.15 -1.19
C VAL A 11 9.38 -7.89 -1.87
N VAL A 12 8.57 -8.61 -1.09
CA VAL A 12 7.45 -9.40 -1.61
C VAL A 12 6.19 -8.58 -1.48
N ILE A 13 5.56 -8.25 -2.60
CA ILE A 13 4.30 -7.51 -2.64
C ILE A 13 3.23 -8.33 -3.35
N ARG A 14 1.98 -8.12 -2.95
CA ARG A 14 0.82 -8.71 -3.63
C ARG A 14 0.71 -8.12 -5.02
N ARG A 15 0.59 -8.98 -6.04
CA ARG A 15 0.46 -8.55 -7.44
C ARG A 15 -0.73 -7.60 -7.60
N GLU A 16 -1.81 -7.91 -6.90
CA GLU A 16 -3.04 -7.15 -6.92
C GLU A 16 -2.84 -5.68 -6.52
N LEU A 17 -1.84 -5.37 -5.69
CA LEU A 17 -1.50 -3.97 -5.41
C LEU A 17 -0.97 -3.24 -6.66
N LEU A 18 -0.12 -3.90 -7.46
CA LEU A 18 0.42 -3.30 -8.68
C LEU A 18 -0.64 -3.11 -9.75
N ASP A 19 -1.63 -4.00 -9.78
CA ASP A 19 -2.72 -3.95 -10.77
C ASP A 19 -3.81 -2.93 -10.37
N HIS A 20 -3.93 -2.57 -9.07
CA HIS A 20 -5.07 -1.80 -8.54
C HIS A 20 -4.70 -0.61 -7.63
N TYR A 21 -3.44 -0.19 -7.55
CA TYR A 21 -3.08 0.99 -6.73
C TYR A 21 -3.81 2.26 -7.20
N SER A 22 -4.06 2.41 -8.49
CA SER A 22 -4.84 3.53 -9.05
C SER A 22 -6.29 3.54 -8.58
N ASP A 23 -6.88 2.36 -8.31
CA ASP A 23 -8.26 2.23 -7.82
C ASP A 23 -8.38 2.71 -6.36
N LEU A 24 -7.26 2.69 -5.62
CA LEU A 24 -7.12 3.34 -4.30
C LEU A 24 -6.84 4.85 -4.41
N GLY A 25 -6.75 5.37 -5.64
CA GLY A 25 -6.41 6.73 -5.98
C GLY A 25 -4.95 7.09 -5.71
N LEU A 26 -4.07 6.09 -5.68
CA LEU A 26 -2.63 6.27 -5.57
C LEU A 26 -2.03 6.52 -6.94
N ASP A 27 -1.05 7.41 -7.02
CA ASP A 27 -0.15 7.51 -8.18
C ASP A 27 1.14 6.69 -7.96
N GLU A 28 2.07 6.75 -8.93
CA GLU A 28 3.34 6.02 -8.82
C GLU A 28 4.22 6.54 -7.67
N GLN A 29 4.12 7.83 -7.33
CA GLN A 29 4.87 8.41 -6.23
C GLN A 29 4.33 7.90 -4.89
N ASP A 30 3.01 7.91 -4.74
CA ASP A 30 2.30 7.36 -3.59
C ASP A 30 2.64 5.88 -3.40
N LEU A 31 2.61 5.10 -4.49
CA LEU A 31 2.95 3.67 -4.46
C LEU A 31 4.39 3.44 -3.97
N VAL A 32 5.37 4.19 -4.48
CA VAL A 32 6.77 4.04 -4.06
C VAL A 32 6.94 4.33 -2.57
N ILE A 33 6.30 5.37 -2.05
CA ILE A 33 6.35 5.67 -0.61
C ILE A 33 5.63 4.60 0.19
N LEU A 34 4.44 4.18 -0.23
CA LEU A 34 3.68 3.10 0.40
C LEU A 34 4.50 1.82 0.51
N LEU A 35 5.21 1.42 -0.54
CA LEU A 35 6.10 0.26 -0.52
C LEU A 35 7.22 0.41 0.52
N LYS A 36 7.81 1.61 0.65
CA LYS A 36 8.82 1.88 1.68
C LYS A 36 8.23 1.84 3.09
N LEU A 37 6.97 2.28 3.27
CA LEU A 37 6.27 2.21 4.56
C LEU A 37 5.92 0.77 4.92
N ILE A 38 5.45 -0.04 3.98
CA ILE A 38 5.22 -1.48 4.17
C ILE A 38 6.53 -2.17 4.59
N TYR A 39 7.62 -1.92 3.86
CA TYR A 39 8.93 -2.46 4.21
C TYR A 39 9.40 -2.01 5.60
N ALA A 40 9.20 -0.74 5.96
CA ALA A 40 9.52 -0.25 7.30
C ALA A 40 8.70 -1.00 8.38
N SER A 41 7.40 -1.19 8.15
CA SER A 41 6.48 -1.88 9.08
C SER A 41 6.87 -3.34 9.37
N GLU A 42 7.52 -4.04 8.43
CA GLU A 42 8.08 -5.39 8.69
C GLU A 42 9.17 -5.40 9.78
N THR A 43 9.86 -4.28 9.95
CA THR A 43 10.92 -4.13 10.97
C THR A 43 10.44 -3.43 12.23
N SER A 44 9.61 -2.39 12.07
CA SER A 44 9.05 -1.61 13.14
C SER A 44 7.88 -0.77 12.62
N ASN A 45 6.82 -0.67 13.40
CA ASN A 45 5.72 0.25 13.12
C ASN A 45 6.07 1.72 13.46
N LYS A 46 7.30 2.03 13.89
CA LYS A 46 7.71 3.42 14.10
C LYS A 46 7.73 4.19 12.78
N GLN A 47 7.25 5.42 12.79
CA GLN A 47 7.28 6.25 11.58
C GLN A 47 8.72 6.47 11.10
N PRO A 48 9.04 6.13 9.84
CA PRO A 48 10.36 6.36 9.27
C PRO A 48 10.56 7.84 9.03
N SER A 49 11.82 8.29 9.13
CA SER A 49 12.17 9.67 8.82
C SER A 49 11.99 9.97 7.33
N ILE A 50 11.71 11.24 7.01
CA ILE A 50 11.59 11.70 5.62
C ILE A 50 12.88 11.43 4.83
N GLU A 51 14.05 11.58 5.46
CA GLU A 51 15.35 11.29 4.85
C GLU A 51 15.48 9.81 4.45
N LEU A 52 14.97 8.89 5.28
CA LEU A 52 14.96 7.46 4.96
C LEU A 52 14.08 7.18 3.75
N LEU A 53 12.88 7.77 3.72
CA LEU A 53 11.94 7.65 2.61
C LEU A 53 12.46 8.32 1.33
N GLN A 54 13.26 9.38 1.45
CA GLN A 54 13.87 10.08 0.31
C GLN A 54 14.99 9.28 -0.33
N LYS A 55 15.74 8.51 0.47
CA LYS A 55 16.88 7.75 -0.02
C LYS A 55 16.49 6.85 -1.20
N GLY A 56 17.20 7.01 -2.32
CA GLY A 56 16.93 6.25 -3.56
C GLY A 56 15.65 6.65 -4.30
N SER A 57 15.01 7.75 -3.91
CA SER A 57 13.92 8.40 -4.65
C SER A 57 14.42 9.69 -5.33
N THR A 58 13.70 10.16 -6.34
CA THR A 58 13.91 11.48 -6.98
C THR A 58 13.08 12.60 -6.35
N MET A 59 12.26 12.27 -5.34
CA MET A 59 11.36 13.20 -4.65
C MET A 59 12.10 14.17 -3.73
N GLN A 60 11.56 15.38 -3.59
CA GLN A 60 11.99 16.31 -2.55
C GLN A 60 11.30 15.96 -1.21
N PRO A 61 11.87 16.37 -0.06
CA PRO A 61 11.27 16.09 1.25
C PRO A 61 9.81 16.55 1.36
N ARG A 62 9.48 17.69 0.73
CA ARG A 62 8.12 18.22 0.65
C ARG A 62 7.16 17.29 -0.08
N ASP A 63 7.59 16.68 -1.18
CA ASP A 63 6.76 15.76 -1.96
C ASP A 63 6.45 14.52 -1.12
N ILE A 64 7.43 14.01 -0.38
CA ILE A 64 7.24 12.86 0.52
C ILE A 64 6.25 13.20 1.64
N THR A 65 6.36 14.38 2.25
CA THR A 65 5.40 14.83 3.25
C THR A 65 3.99 14.92 2.65
N MET A 66 3.87 15.43 1.42
CA MET A 66 2.58 15.52 0.72
C MET A 66 2.01 14.13 0.44
N VAL A 67 2.82 13.18 0.00
CA VAL A 67 2.42 11.78 -0.19
C VAL A 67 1.93 11.17 1.12
N ILE A 68 2.66 11.32 2.24
CA ILE A 68 2.23 10.83 3.56
C ILE A 68 0.87 11.45 3.95
N GLN A 69 0.70 12.76 3.75
CA GLN A 69 -0.57 13.44 4.01
C GLN A 69 -1.70 12.89 3.14
N ASN A 70 -1.45 12.63 1.85
CA ASN A 70 -2.43 12.03 0.94
C ASN A 70 -2.83 10.64 1.40
N LEU A 71 -1.88 9.80 1.83
CA LEU A 71 -2.17 8.47 2.38
C LEU A 71 -3.05 8.56 3.63
N ILE A 72 -2.81 9.54 4.51
CA ILE A 72 -3.64 9.76 5.71
C ILE A 72 -5.05 10.24 5.32
N GLN A 73 -5.16 11.23 4.43
CA GLN A 73 -6.45 11.77 3.98
C GLN A 73 -7.31 10.72 3.27
N ARG A 74 -6.68 9.76 2.60
CA ARG A 74 -7.33 8.61 1.97
C ARG A 74 -7.63 7.48 2.93
N GLU A 75 -7.31 7.62 4.23
CA GLU A 75 -7.42 6.59 5.26
C GLU A 75 -6.70 5.29 4.85
N LEU A 76 -5.52 5.45 4.24
CA LEU A 76 -4.61 4.34 3.89
C LEU A 76 -3.47 4.22 4.92
N LEU A 77 -3.21 5.29 5.66
CA LEU A 77 -2.21 5.36 6.71
C LEU A 77 -2.79 6.07 7.93
N GLU A 78 -2.64 5.47 9.09
CA GLU A 78 -2.92 6.12 10.37
C GLU A 78 -1.62 6.36 11.13
N LEU A 79 -1.54 7.50 11.83
CA LEU A 79 -0.43 7.82 12.72
C LEU A 79 -0.96 7.93 14.16
N GLN A 80 -0.37 7.17 15.08
CA GLN A 80 -0.68 7.17 16.50
C GLN A 80 0.53 7.64 17.29
N VAL A 81 0.35 8.67 18.11
CA VAL A 81 1.39 9.13 19.03
C VAL A 81 1.31 8.29 20.31
N GLN A 82 2.38 7.57 20.62
CA GLN A 82 2.50 6.83 21.87
C GLN A 82 3.68 7.37 22.67
N LYS A 83 3.54 7.36 24.00
CA LYS A 83 4.63 7.72 24.90
C LYS A 83 5.50 6.48 25.09
N ASP A 84 6.76 6.54 24.66
CA ASP A 84 7.72 5.46 24.86
C ASP A 84 8.07 5.30 26.35
N GLU A 85 8.77 4.21 26.70
CA GLU A 85 9.19 3.91 28.07
C GLU A 85 10.08 5.01 28.69
N GLU A 86 10.74 5.82 27.85
CA GLU A 86 11.57 6.96 28.24
C GLU A 86 10.78 8.28 28.34
N GLY A 87 9.47 8.21 28.14
CA GLY A 87 8.55 9.32 28.28
C GLY A 87 8.50 10.27 27.07
N ARG A 88 9.09 9.90 25.94
CA ARG A 88 9.06 10.68 24.70
C ARG A 88 7.87 10.28 23.84
N PHE A 89 7.27 11.29 23.21
CA PHE A 89 6.21 11.07 22.23
C PHE A 89 6.84 10.56 20.93
N THR A 90 6.48 9.34 20.54
CA THR A 90 6.91 8.69 19.29
C THR A 90 5.68 8.39 18.44
N GLU A 91 5.77 8.70 17.15
CA GLU A 91 4.74 8.39 16.15
C GLU A 91 4.90 6.96 15.63
N TYR A 92 3.79 6.23 15.64
CA TYR A 92 3.65 4.88 15.11
C TYR A 92 2.66 4.87 13.97
N MET A 93 3.01 4.16 12.90
CA MET A 93 2.19 3.98 11.72
C MET A 93 1.31 2.74 11.87
N ASN A 94 0.12 2.84 11.30
CA ASN A 94 -0.79 1.73 11.10
C ASN A 94 -1.23 1.69 9.63
N LEU A 95 -0.99 0.54 8.96
CA LEU A 95 -1.34 0.28 7.56
C LEU A 95 -2.52 -0.68 7.41
N ASP A 96 -3.13 -1.13 8.52
CA ASP A 96 -4.34 -1.97 8.48
C ASP A 96 -5.47 -1.35 7.62
N PRO A 97 -5.75 -0.03 7.69
CA PRO A 97 -6.76 0.59 6.84
C PRO A 97 -6.50 0.40 5.33
N PHE A 98 -5.24 0.48 4.91
CA PHE A 98 -4.87 0.21 3.52
C PHE A 98 -5.17 -1.23 3.11
N PHE A 99 -4.80 -2.22 3.94
CA PHE A 99 -5.03 -3.63 3.62
C PHE A 99 -6.53 -3.98 3.59
N GLU A 100 -7.33 -3.37 4.46
CA GLU A 100 -8.78 -3.52 4.43
C GLU A 100 -9.40 -2.94 3.15
N LYS A 101 -8.98 -1.74 2.72
CA LYS A 101 -9.46 -1.14 1.47
C LYS A 101 -9.05 -1.96 0.24
N LEU A 102 -7.80 -2.44 0.20
CA LEU A 102 -7.36 -3.32 -0.88
C LEU A 102 -8.18 -4.63 -0.90
N SER A 103 -8.40 -5.26 0.26
CA SER A 103 -9.24 -6.45 0.40
C SER A 103 -10.66 -6.23 -0.12
N HIS A 104 -11.26 -5.07 0.18
CA HIS A 104 -12.59 -4.71 -0.29
C HIS A 104 -12.65 -4.59 -1.82
N ILE A 105 -11.71 -3.87 -2.44
CA ILE A 105 -11.64 -3.70 -3.90
C ILE A 105 -11.53 -5.06 -4.60
N LEU A 106 -10.62 -5.92 -4.12
CA LEU A 106 -10.41 -7.24 -4.74
C LEU A 106 -11.61 -8.16 -4.58
N LYS A 107 -12.32 -8.10 -3.45
CA LYS A 107 -13.58 -8.83 -3.26
C LYS A 107 -14.63 -8.34 -4.25
N GLN A 108 -14.80 -7.03 -4.39
CA GLN A 108 -15.81 -6.45 -5.28
C GLN A 108 -15.57 -6.87 -6.75
N GLN A 109 -14.33 -6.75 -7.23
CA GLN A 109 -13.97 -7.18 -8.59
C GLN A 109 -14.17 -8.68 -8.82
N SER A 110 -13.89 -9.52 -7.81
CA SER A 110 -14.13 -10.96 -7.90
C SER A 110 -15.62 -11.29 -8.01
N MET A 111 -16.49 -10.49 -7.40
CA MET A 111 -17.95 -10.65 -7.45
C MET A 111 -18.49 -10.15 -8.79
N GLU A 112 -18.06 -8.99 -9.26
CA GLU A 112 -18.42 -8.42 -10.57
C GLU A 112 -18.04 -9.37 -11.71
N THR A 113 -16.84 -9.95 -11.66
CA THR A 113 -16.36 -10.94 -12.65
C THR A 113 -17.22 -12.20 -12.65
N LYS A 114 -17.67 -12.68 -11.49
CA LYS A 114 -18.55 -13.85 -11.38
C LYS A 114 -19.96 -13.58 -11.88
N GLU A 115 -20.50 -12.40 -11.62
CA GLU A 115 -21.81 -11.99 -12.12
C GLU A 115 -21.81 -11.81 -13.63
N GLN A 116 -20.77 -11.18 -14.19
CA GLN A 116 -20.63 -10.99 -15.63
C GLN A 116 -20.55 -12.33 -16.36
N ASN A 117 -19.71 -13.26 -15.88
CA ASN A 117 -19.63 -14.61 -16.42
C ASN A 117 -20.95 -15.39 -16.30
N SER A 118 -21.74 -15.15 -15.25
CA SER A 118 -23.03 -15.82 -15.07
C SER A 118 -24.10 -15.26 -16.03
N LYS A 119 -24.10 -13.95 -16.26
CA LYS A 119 -24.99 -13.28 -17.24
C LYS A 119 -24.64 -13.68 -18.67
N GLU A 120 -23.37 -13.74 -19.03
CA GLU A 120 -22.92 -14.19 -20.35
C GLU A 120 -23.29 -15.66 -20.60
N LYS A 121 -23.11 -16.54 -19.61
CA LYS A 121 -23.58 -17.93 -19.71
C LYS A 121 -25.10 -18.00 -19.91
N LEU A 122 -25.87 -17.27 -19.12
CA LEU A 122 -27.33 -17.24 -19.24
C LEU A 122 -27.79 -16.74 -20.62
N ASN A 123 -27.15 -15.69 -21.14
CA ASN A 123 -27.47 -15.15 -22.46
C ASN A 123 -27.19 -16.18 -23.56
N ASN A 124 -26.05 -16.89 -23.48
CA ASN A 124 -25.72 -17.98 -24.40
C ASN A 124 -26.70 -19.17 -24.32
N TYR A 125 -27.38 -19.40 -23.19
CA TYR A 125 -28.42 -20.43 -23.07
C TYR A 125 -29.79 -19.99 -23.61
N LEU A 126 -30.05 -18.68 -23.72
CA LEU A 126 -31.31 -18.12 -24.22
C LEU A 126 -31.27 -17.82 -25.73
N GLU A 127 -30.08 -17.86 -26.36
CA GLU A 127 -29.90 -17.72 -27.80
C GLU A 127 -30.00 -19.05 -28.60
N PHE A 128 -30.40 -20.15 -27.94
CA PHE A 128 -30.78 -21.43 -28.54
C PHE A 128 -32.24 -21.77 -28.25
#